data_AF-A0A3B3SR38-F1
#
_entry.id   AF-A0A3B3SR38-F1
#
_cell.length_a   1.000
_cell.length_b   1.000
_cell.length_c   1.000
_cell.angle_alpha   90.00
_cell.angle_beta   90.00
_cell.angle_gamma   90.00
#
_symmetry.space_group_name_H-M   'P 1'
#
loop_
_entity.id
_entity.type
_entity.pdbx_description
1 polymer ?
#
loop_
_entity_poly.entity_id
_entity_poly.type
_entity_poly.pdbx_seq_one_letter_code
_entity_poly.pdbx_strand_id
1 'polypeptide(L)'
;MQGDPWWEQSGVSTALVVSLTFFGVFYVMQRRKRIRELCNIPPGPAPLPIIGNCGYFLVPKFILKWIRRYKYGDDGSKRRMQSPQVLLTELAEVYGAVYSVFIGSQLVVILTGYDAVRDALTNHAEVFSDRPDVPVISMLTKRRGIVFAPYGQVWRQQRRFCHAALRSFGLGKLSLEPCIQEEVLLVKRELLQLSVEVGWGAIDPAHLINGAVSNVICSLSFGRRFQPLDDEFRAMLDLMSRGLEIVMNSAAILINVFPWLYYLPFGVFKEVRTVESRITRFLKAMIAEHRSSLDPSAPRDLIDMYLIEMAQQQERGPTDSSFSEDYLFYIIGDLFIAGTDTTTNTILWILLYMSLYPDVQEKVHQEIDSVVPVGRAPSLTDKARLPYTEASIMEVQRMTAVVPLAIPHMASQTTEFRGYTIPRGTVIFPNLWSVHRDPAVWEKPDVFNPSRFLDSNGEVQRREHFLPFGIGRRVCMGEQLAKMELFLMFTGLMQAFTFRLPEGAALPAMDGRFGLTLAPFPYSLRVTPRHGPPA
;
A
#
# COMPACT_ATOMS: atom_id res chain seq x y z
N MET A 1 -45.75 45.80 -24.84
CA MET A 1 -44.80 44.82 -24.27
C MET A 1 -45.59 43.89 -23.36
N GLN A 2 -46.05 42.75 -23.91
CA GLN A 2 -46.64 41.67 -23.12
C GLN A 2 -45.48 40.99 -22.38
N GLY A 3 -45.50 41.04 -21.05
CA GLY A 3 -44.56 40.31 -20.21
C GLY A 3 -45.16 38.95 -19.89
N ASP A 4 -44.46 37.89 -20.29
CA ASP A 4 -44.84 36.52 -19.94
C ASP A 4 -44.87 36.36 -18.41
N PRO A 5 -45.89 35.68 -17.87
CA PRO A 5 -46.05 35.54 -16.44
C PRO A 5 -45.09 34.48 -15.87
N TRP A 6 -44.35 34.89 -14.83
CA TRP A 6 -43.53 34.14 -13.86
C TRP A 6 -43.90 32.69 -13.47
N TRP A 7 -45.10 32.18 -13.77
CA TRP A 7 -45.48 30.80 -13.51
C TRP A 7 -45.05 29.80 -14.61
N GLU A 8 -44.67 30.25 -15.81
CA GLU A 8 -44.11 29.36 -16.85
C GLU A 8 -42.76 28.73 -16.45
N GLN A 9 -42.06 29.30 -15.46
CA GLN A 9 -40.83 28.70 -14.90
C GLN A 9 -41.08 27.55 -13.90
N SER A 10 -42.31 27.38 -13.41
CA SER A 10 -42.66 26.34 -12.41
C SER A 10 -42.89 24.95 -13.02
N GLY A 11 -43.33 24.90 -14.29
CA GLY A 11 -43.50 23.65 -15.04
C GLY A 11 -42.18 22.95 -15.32
N VAL A 12 -41.11 23.71 -15.54
CA VAL A 12 -39.76 23.17 -15.78
C VAL A 12 -39.19 22.54 -14.51
N SER A 13 -39.40 23.14 -13.32
CA SER A 13 -38.89 22.58 -12.06
C SER A 13 -39.66 21.33 -11.64
N THR A 14 -40.99 21.31 -11.81
CA THR A 14 -41.82 20.13 -11.52
C THR A 14 -41.57 19.00 -12.50
N ALA A 15 -41.45 19.29 -13.81
CA ALA A 15 -41.08 18.28 -14.81
C ALA A 15 -39.67 17.72 -14.58
N LEU A 16 -38.70 18.54 -14.14
CA LEU A 16 -37.37 18.09 -13.73
C LEU A 16 -37.44 17.16 -12.53
N VAL A 17 -38.17 17.53 -11.47
CA VAL A 17 -38.30 16.70 -10.26
C VAL A 17 -38.99 15.37 -10.58
N VAL A 18 -40.07 15.39 -11.36
CA VAL A 18 -40.77 14.17 -11.79
C VAL A 18 -39.88 13.29 -12.66
N SER A 19 -39.14 13.89 -13.60
CA SER A 19 -38.20 13.15 -14.46
C SER A 19 -37.06 12.54 -13.65
N LEU A 20 -36.41 13.30 -12.77
CA LEU A 20 -35.34 12.81 -11.90
C LEU A 20 -35.84 11.70 -10.98
N THR A 21 -37.06 11.81 -10.46
CA THR A 21 -37.68 10.78 -9.63
C THR A 21 -37.97 9.52 -10.44
N PHE A 22 -38.55 9.65 -11.65
CA PHE A 22 -38.84 8.53 -12.54
C PHE A 22 -37.57 7.81 -12.97
N PHE A 23 -36.54 8.53 -13.44
CA PHE A 23 -35.24 7.96 -13.78
C PHE A 23 -34.55 7.34 -12.57
N GLY A 24 -34.68 7.94 -11.38
CA GLY A 24 -34.19 7.38 -10.12
C GLY A 24 -34.85 6.05 -9.78
N VAL A 25 -36.19 5.98 -9.83
CA VAL A 25 -36.96 4.75 -9.58
C VAL A 25 -36.65 3.69 -10.64
N PHE A 26 -36.65 4.07 -11.92
CA PHE A 26 -36.30 3.17 -13.02
C PHE A 26 -34.89 2.60 -12.88
N TYR A 27 -33.91 3.43 -12.54
CA TYR A 27 -32.53 3.00 -12.27
C TYR A 27 -32.46 2.04 -11.08
N VAL A 28 -33.17 2.32 -9.98
CA VAL A 28 -33.25 1.41 -8.83
C VAL A 28 -33.91 0.08 -9.19
N MET A 29 -34.97 0.10 -10.01
CA MET A 29 -35.65 -1.12 -10.49
C MET A 29 -34.75 -1.94 -11.40
N GLN A 30 -34.11 -1.32 -12.40
CA GLN A 30 -33.17 -1.99 -13.30
C GLN A 30 -31.99 -2.57 -12.53
N ARG A 31 -31.51 -1.87 -11.50
CA ARG A 31 -30.46 -2.38 -10.61
C ARG A 31 -30.92 -3.57 -9.79
N ARG A 32 -32.11 -3.51 -9.17
CA ARG A 32 -32.68 -4.66 -8.44
C ARG A 32 -32.82 -5.87 -9.35
N LYS A 33 -33.20 -5.65 -10.61
CA LYS A 33 -33.23 -6.71 -11.63
C LYS A 33 -31.84 -7.27 -11.89
N ARG A 34 -30.82 -6.43 -12.11
CA ARG A 34 -29.43 -6.87 -12.34
C ARG A 34 -28.83 -7.63 -11.15
N ILE A 35 -29.15 -7.24 -9.92
CA ILE A 35 -28.75 -7.99 -8.72
C ILE A 35 -29.50 -9.33 -8.62
N ARG A 36 -30.77 -9.38 -9.03
CA ARG A 36 -31.52 -10.66 -9.11
C ARG A 36 -31.00 -11.59 -10.21
N GLU A 37 -30.40 -11.05 -11.27
CA GLU A 37 -29.75 -11.83 -12.33
C GLU A 37 -28.43 -12.46 -11.86
N LEU A 38 -27.85 -11.99 -10.74
CA LEU A 38 -26.71 -12.61 -10.09
C LEU A 38 -27.18 -13.81 -9.25
N CYS A 39 -27.30 -14.97 -9.88
CA CYS A 39 -27.57 -16.22 -9.19
C CYS A 39 -26.31 -16.73 -8.45
N ASN A 40 -26.49 -17.23 -7.22
CA ASN A 40 -25.46 -17.90 -6.43
C ASN A 40 -24.14 -17.14 -6.20
N ILE A 41 -24.18 -15.81 -6.10
CA ILE A 41 -23.00 -15.03 -5.69
C ILE A 41 -22.70 -15.21 -4.18
N PRO A 42 -21.46 -14.92 -3.72
CA PRO A 42 -21.14 -14.98 -2.30
C PRO A 42 -22.08 -14.10 -1.46
N PRO A 43 -22.48 -14.56 -0.25
CA PRO A 43 -23.39 -13.82 0.62
C PRO A 43 -22.75 -12.50 1.08
N GLY A 44 -23.54 -11.58 1.63
CA GLY A 44 -22.98 -10.30 2.08
C GLY A 44 -24.01 -9.34 2.68
N PRO A 45 -23.56 -8.21 3.26
CA PRO A 45 -24.46 -7.20 3.78
C PRO A 45 -25.29 -6.56 2.68
N ALA A 46 -26.59 -6.37 2.95
CA ALA A 46 -27.54 -5.80 2.00
C ALA A 46 -27.09 -4.39 1.54
N PRO A 47 -26.91 -4.14 0.24
CA PRO A 47 -26.44 -2.86 -0.27
C PRO A 47 -27.55 -1.80 -0.27
N LEU A 48 -27.18 -0.53 0.00
CA LEU A 48 -28.09 0.59 -0.22
C LEU A 48 -28.31 0.83 -1.72
N PRO A 49 -29.47 1.36 -2.12
CA PRO A 49 -29.71 1.80 -3.49
C PRO A 49 -28.62 2.78 -3.95
N ILE A 50 -28.15 2.61 -5.18
CA ILE A 50 -27.15 3.45 -5.86
C ILE A 50 -25.73 3.33 -5.28
N ILE A 51 -25.51 3.56 -3.99
CA ILE A 51 -24.17 3.69 -3.38
C ILE A 51 -23.57 2.37 -2.85
N GLY A 52 -24.37 1.30 -2.77
CA GLY A 52 -23.91 0.01 -2.26
C GLY A 52 -23.68 0.06 -0.75
N ASN A 53 -22.62 -0.59 -0.29
CA ASN A 53 -22.23 -0.66 1.13
C ASN A 53 -21.34 0.53 1.56
N CYS A 54 -21.02 1.46 0.66
CA CYS A 54 -20.22 2.67 0.95
C CYS A 54 -21.03 3.85 1.48
N GLY A 55 -22.30 3.65 1.87
CA GLY A 55 -23.19 4.76 2.20
C GLY A 55 -22.77 5.60 3.41
N TYR A 56 -21.93 5.07 4.30
CA TYR A 56 -21.44 5.81 5.46
C TYR A 56 -20.65 7.07 5.09
N PHE A 57 -20.00 7.13 3.92
CA PHE A 57 -19.28 8.34 3.47
C PHE A 57 -20.20 9.52 3.18
N LEU A 58 -21.48 9.26 2.88
CA LEU A 58 -22.48 10.27 2.59
C LEU A 58 -23.27 10.71 3.82
N VAL A 59 -23.13 10.00 4.95
CA VAL A 59 -23.81 10.35 6.18
C VAL A 59 -22.92 11.31 6.99
N PRO A 60 -23.36 12.54 7.30
CA PRO A 60 -22.59 13.46 8.12
C PRO A 60 -22.16 12.82 9.45
N LYS A 61 -20.92 13.09 9.88
CA LYS A 61 -20.32 12.46 11.09
C LYS A 61 -21.18 12.62 12.35
N PHE A 62 -21.90 13.74 12.49
CA PHE A 62 -22.80 13.96 13.62
C PHE A 62 -24.03 13.02 13.60
N ILE A 63 -24.56 12.72 12.41
CA ILE A 63 -25.67 11.77 12.23
C ILE A 63 -25.18 10.34 12.47
N LEU A 64 -24.00 9.95 11.97
CA LEU A 64 -23.39 8.64 12.29
C LEU A 64 -23.17 8.47 13.79
N LYS A 65 -22.70 9.51 14.47
CA LYS A 65 -22.50 9.53 15.93
C LYS A 65 -23.84 9.42 16.68
N TRP A 66 -24.87 10.11 16.20
CA TRP A 66 -26.23 10.04 16.75
C TRP A 66 -26.87 8.65 16.55
N ILE A 67 -26.81 8.10 15.33
CA ILE A 67 -27.30 6.74 15.02
C ILE A 67 -26.57 5.70 15.87
N ARG A 68 -25.24 5.83 16.05
CA ARG A 68 -24.46 4.94 16.94
C ARG A 68 -24.94 5.01 18.37
N ARG A 69 -25.10 6.22 18.91
CA ARG A 69 -25.58 6.45 20.28
C ARG A 69 -27.00 5.91 20.49
N TYR A 70 -27.84 6.01 19.46
CA TYR A 70 -29.23 5.54 19.49
C TYR A 70 -29.34 4.01 19.35
N LYS A 71 -28.55 3.36 18.48
CA LYS A 71 -28.63 1.90 18.24
C LYS A 71 -27.85 1.04 19.21
N TYR A 72 -26.73 1.53 19.74
CA TYR A 72 -25.78 0.71 20.52
C TYR A 72 -25.60 1.16 21.97
N GLY A 73 -26.32 2.20 22.41
CA GLY A 73 -26.19 2.76 23.76
C GLY A 73 -24.85 3.48 23.99
N ASP A 74 -24.78 4.22 25.10
CA ASP A 74 -23.56 4.84 25.61
C ASP A 74 -22.81 3.81 26.46
N ASP A 75 -22.37 2.71 25.85
CA ASP A 75 -21.41 1.85 26.52
C ASP A 75 -20.09 2.63 26.60
N GLY A 76 -19.61 2.88 27.83
CA GLY A 76 -18.38 3.61 28.12
C GLY A 76 -17.12 2.97 27.50
N SER A 77 -17.24 1.80 26.87
CA SER A 77 -16.25 1.34 25.90
C SER A 77 -16.28 2.25 24.68
N LYS A 78 -15.27 3.12 24.55
CA LYS A 78 -14.98 3.85 23.31
C LYS A 78 -14.72 2.82 22.19
N ARG A 79 -15.75 2.23 21.57
CA ARG A 79 -15.62 1.44 20.34
C ARG A 79 -15.21 2.41 19.23
N ARG A 80 -13.90 2.65 19.18
CA ARG A 80 -13.17 3.39 18.15
C ARG A 80 -13.68 2.88 16.80
N MET A 81 -13.86 3.77 15.83
CA MET A 81 -14.28 3.35 14.49
C MET A 81 -13.24 2.35 13.98
N GLN A 82 -13.62 1.07 13.86
CA GLN A 82 -12.72 0.01 13.41
C GLN A 82 -12.23 0.35 12.00
N SER A 83 -10.96 0.10 11.75
CA SER A 83 -10.35 0.29 10.44
C SER A 83 -10.98 -0.68 9.43
N PRO A 84 -11.07 -0.32 8.13
CA PRO A 84 -11.77 -1.15 7.13
C PRO A 84 -11.30 -2.60 7.06
N GLN A 85 -10.00 -2.87 7.16
CA GLN A 85 -9.46 -4.23 7.16
C GLN A 85 -9.92 -5.07 8.35
N VAL A 86 -10.10 -4.46 9.53
CA VAL A 86 -10.63 -5.14 10.72
C VAL A 86 -12.12 -5.43 10.52
N LEU A 87 -12.89 -4.44 10.09
CA LEU A 87 -14.32 -4.61 9.79
C LEU A 87 -14.57 -5.71 8.76
N LEU A 88 -13.79 -5.74 7.67
CA LEU A 88 -13.90 -6.78 6.64
C LEU A 88 -13.51 -8.17 7.18
N THR A 89 -12.61 -8.24 8.15
CA THR A 89 -12.28 -9.50 8.81
C THR A 89 -13.44 -9.98 9.69
N GLU A 90 -14.03 -9.09 10.49
CA GLU A 90 -15.18 -9.41 11.35
C GLU A 90 -16.43 -9.82 10.56
N LEU A 91 -16.67 -9.22 9.39
CA LEU A 91 -17.79 -9.61 8.52
C LEU A 91 -17.69 -11.06 8.04
N ALA A 92 -16.49 -11.65 7.98
CA ALA A 92 -16.32 -13.05 7.62
C ALA A 92 -16.86 -14.02 8.69
N GLU A 93 -16.99 -13.58 9.95
CA GLU A 93 -17.63 -14.38 11.00
C GLU A 93 -19.14 -14.59 10.73
N VAL A 94 -19.76 -13.64 10.02
CA VAL A 94 -21.19 -13.68 9.67
C VAL A 94 -21.42 -14.32 8.31
N TYR A 95 -20.61 -13.96 7.31
CA TYR A 95 -20.83 -14.34 5.91
C TYR A 95 -19.91 -15.45 5.40
N GLY A 96 -18.94 -15.89 6.21
CA GLY A 96 -17.96 -16.90 5.84
C GLY A 96 -16.72 -16.33 5.13
N ALA A 97 -15.79 -17.22 4.80
CA ALA A 97 -14.47 -16.88 4.24
C ALA A 97 -14.51 -16.24 2.83
N VAL A 98 -15.61 -16.40 2.10
CA VAL A 98 -15.82 -15.80 0.78
C VAL A 98 -17.18 -15.11 0.82
N TYR A 99 -17.17 -13.78 0.80
CA TYR A 99 -18.38 -12.98 0.89
C TYR A 99 -18.29 -11.75 -0.02
N SER A 100 -19.41 -11.10 -0.28
CA SER A 100 -19.49 -9.97 -1.21
C SER A 100 -19.96 -8.67 -0.54
N VAL A 101 -19.51 -7.56 -1.11
CA VAL A 101 -20.02 -6.22 -0.86
C VAL A 101 -20.18 -5.51 -2.21
N PHE A 102 -20.96 -4.43 -2.23
CA PHE A 102 -21.14 -3.61 -3.42
C PHE A 102 -20.57 -2.21 -3.20
N ILE A 103 -19.78 -1.74 -4.16
CA ILE A 103 -19.36 -0.33 -4.25
C ILE A 103 -20.08 0.26 -5.45
N GLY A 104 -21.08 1.10 -5.21
CA GLY A 104 -21.97 1.49 -6.30
C GLY A 104 -22.69 0.27 -6.86
N SER A 105 -22.60 0.03 -8.18
CA SER A 105 -23.06 -1.19 -8.86
C SER A 105 -21.98 -2.27 -8.98
N GLN A 106 -20.73 -1.99 -8.61
CA GLN A 106 -19.62 -2.92 -8.73
C GLN A 106 -19.72 -4.00 -7.65
N LEU A 107 -19.77 -5.27 -8.07
CA LEU A 107 -19.62 -6.42 -7.17
C LEU A 107 -18.16 -6.53 -6.74
N VAL A 108 -17.96 -6.65 -5.44
CA VAL A 108 -16.66 -6.83 -4.80
C VAL A 108 -16.73 -8.07 -3.92
N VAL A 109 -15.80 -9.00 -4.08
CA VAL A 109 -15.68 -10.20 -3.26
C VAL A 109 -14.46 -10.09 -2.37
N ILE A 110 -14.64 -10.36 -1.08
CA ILE A 110 -13.59 -10.37 -0.08
C ILE A 110 -13.22 -11.81 0.20
N LEU A 111 -11.91 -12.12 0.15
CA LEU A 111 -11.37 -13.42 0.49
C LEU A 111 -10.66 -13.32 1.84
N THR A 112 -11.17 -14.04 2.83
CA THR A 112 -10.68 -14.01 4.21
C THR A 112 -10.10 -15.38 4.59
N GLY A 113 -8.99 -15.38 5.32
CA GLY A 113 -8.29 -16.60 5.75
C GLY A 113 -7.36 -17.18 4.69
N TYR A 114 -6.38 -17.97 5.14
CA TYR A 114 -5.29 -18.46 4.30
C TYR A 114 -5.77 -19.31 3.12
N ASP A 115 -6.70 -20.24 3.35
CA ASP A 115 -7.15 -21.18 2.33
C ASP A 115 -7.85 -20.49 1.15
N ALA A 116 -8.76 -19.55 1.42
CA ALA A 116 -9.49 -18.82 0.38
C ALA A 116 -8.54 -17.96 -0.47
N VAL A 117 -7.59 -17.28 0.18
CA VAL A 117 -6.61 -16.43 -0.49
C VAL A 117 -5.64 -17.27 -1.33
N ARG A 118 -5.10 -18.36 -0.76
CA ARG A 118 -4.18 -19.28 -1.47
C ARG A 118 -4.85 -19.90 -2.68
N ASP A 119 -6.06 -20.43 -2.52
CA ASP A 119 -6.78 -21.11 -3.60
C ASP A 119 -7.07 -20.16 -4.77
N ALA A 120 -7.52 -18.94 -4.49
CA ALA A 120 -7.75 -17.93 -5.53
C ALA A 120 -6.46 -17.51 -6.24
N LEU A 121 -5.41 -17.16 -5.50
CA LEU A 121 -4.21 -16.55 -6.08
C LEU A 121 -3.21 -17.55 -6.67
N THR A 122 -3.33 -18.84 -6.32
CA THR A 122 -2.43 -19.90 -6.78
C THR A 122 -3.14 -20.89 -7.70
N ASN A 123 -4.18 -21.57 -7.22
CA ASN A 123 -4.86 -22.61 -8.01
C ASN A 123 -5.72 -22.01 -9.13
N HIS A 124 -6.29 -20.82 -8.90
CA HIS A 124 -7.12 -20.09 -9.86
C HIS A 124 -6.43 -18.83 -10.40
N ALA A 125 -5.09 -18.84 -10.44
CA ALA A 125 -4.30 -17.67 -10.75
C ALA A 125 -4.61 -17.06 -12.13
N GLU A 126 -4.93 -17.88 -13.15
CA GLU A 126 -5.29 -17.37 -14.48
C GLU A 126 -6.61 -16.57 -14.49
N VAL A 127 -7.52 -16.87 -13.56
CA VAL A 127 -8.80 -16.16 -13.44
C VAL A 127 -8.65 -14.90 -12.59
N PHE A 128 -7.94 -14.99 -11.46
CA PHE A 128 -7.90 -13.92 -10.46
C PHE A 128 -6.67 -13.01 -10.56
N SER A 129 -5.79 -13.14 -11.55
CA SER A 129 -4.60 -12.27 -11.68
C SER A 129 -4.86 -10.94 -12.40
N ASP A 130 -6.06 -10.69 -12.91
CA ASP A 130 -6.37 -9.46 -13.62
C ASP A 130 -6.57 -8.27 -12.66
N ARG A 131 -6.63 -7.05 -13.19
CA ARG A 131 -6.80 -5.80 -12.43
C ARG A 131 -8.12 -5.10 -12.74
N PRO A 132 -8.79 -4.52 -11.73
CA PRO A 132 -10.07 -3.86 -11.92
C PRO A 132 -10.06 -2.74 -12.95
N ASP A 133 -11.10 -2.67 -13.76
CA ASP A 133 -11.44 -1.51 -14.57
C ASP A 133 -12.46 -0.63 -13.84
N VAL A 134 -12.00 0.09 -12.81
CA VAL A 134 -12.84 1.02 -12.04
C VAL A 134 -12.39 2.47 -12.27
N PRO A 135 -13.33 3.44 -12.25
CA PRO A 135 -13.06 4.81 -12.64
C PRO A 135 -11.81 5.44 -12.02
N VAL A 136 -11.62 5.32 -10.70
CA VAL A 136 -10.47 5.95 -10.02
C VAL A 136 -9.13 5.38 -10.52
N ILE A 137 -9.06 4.06 -10.75
CA ILE A 137 -7.86 3.39 -11.25
C ILE A 137 -7.61 3.79 -12.69
N SER A 138 -8.64 3.74 -13.54
CA SER A 138 -8.53 4.06 -14.96
C SER A 138 -8.20 5.52 -15.21
N MET A 139 -8.67 6.44 -14.36
CA MET A 139 -8.31 7.85 -14.42
C MET A 139 -6.84 8.09 -14.09
N LEU A 140 -6.37 7.58 -12.95
CA LEU A 140 -5.03 7.83 -12.40
C LEU A 140 -3.90 7.07 -13.10
N THR A 141 -4.18 5.84 -13.56
CA THR A 141 -3.13 4.93 -14.08
C THR A 141 -3.23 4.66 -15.57
N LYS A 142 -4.35 5.04 -16.20
CA LYS A 142 -4.73 4.61 -17.56
C LYS A 142 -4.64 3.10 -17.77
N ARG A 143 -4.66 2.31 -16.69
CA ARG A 143 -4.45 0.85 -16.68
C ARG A 143 -3.14 0.44 -17.38
N ARG A 144 -2.10 1.26 -17.22
CA ARG A 144 -0.72 1.01 -17.68
C ARG A 144 0.20 0.82 -16.46
N GLY A 145 1.48 0.52 -16.68
CA GLY A 145 2.43 0.22 -15.62
C GLY A 145 2.49 -1.27 -15.25
N ILE A 146 2.85 -1.57 -14.01
CA ILE A 146 3.01 -2.93 -13.47
C ILE A 146 1.92 -3.27 -12.45
N VAL A 147 1.51 -2.30 -11.63
CA VAL A 147 0.63 -2.53 -10.47
C VAL A 147 -0.80 -2.72 -10.93
N PHE A 148 -1.37 -1.77 -11.67
CA PHE A 148 -2.79 -1.77 -12.09
C PHE A 148 -3.02 -2.14 -13.56
N ALA A 149 -1.97 -2.46 -14.32
CA ALA A 149 -2.12 -2.93 -15.68
C ALA A 149 -2.84 -4.30 -15.76
N PRO A 150 -3.72 -4.51 -16.77
CA PRO A 150 -4.43 -5.76 -16.98
C PRO A 150 -3.47 -6.94 -17.15
N TYR A 151 -3.90 -8.13 -16.74
CA TYR A 151 -3.11 -9.33 -16.94
C TYR A 151 -3.08 -9.69 -18.43
N GLY A 152 -1.89 -9.91 -18.98
CA GLY A 152 -1.74 -10.20 -20.40
C GLY A 152 -0.29 -10.28 -20.84
N GLN A 153 -0.07 -10.41 -22.16
CA GLN A 153 1.27 -10.47 -22.75
C GLN A 153 2.07 -9.19 -22.50
N VAL A 154 1.46 -8.02 -22.71
CA VAL A 154 2.08 -6.71 -22.45
C VAL A 154 2.58 -6.61 -21.02
N TRP A 155 1.72 -6.87 -20.03
CA TRP A 155 2.11 -6.83 -18.62
C TRP A 155 3.23 -7.82 -18.28
N ARG A 156 3.20 -9.04 -18.83
CA ARG A 156 4.26 -10.04 -18.62
C ARG A 156 5.60 -9.58 -19.20
N GLN A 157 5.59 -8.99 -20.39
CA GLN A 157 6.78 -8.44 -21.05
C GLN A 157 7.36 -7.28 -20.24
N GLN A 158 6.51 -6.32 -19.86
CA GLN A 158 6.88 -5.15 -19.08
C GLN A 158 7.45 -5.52 -17.71
N ARG A 159 6.75 -6.39 -16.96
CA ARG A 159 7.23 -6.90 -15.67
C ARG A 159 8.56 -7.63 -15.78
N ARG A 160 8.72 -8.49 -16.80
CA ARG A 160 9.98 -9.23 -17.02
C ARG A 160 11.12 -8.28 -17.31
N PHE A 161 10.89 -7.28 -18.17
CA PHE A 161 11.89 -6.27 -18.50
C PHE A 161 12.31 -5.48 -17.27
N CYS A 162 11.36 -4.87 -16.54
CA CYS A 162 11.67 -4.08 -15.35
C CYS A 162 12.42 -4.89 -14.29
N HIS A 163 12.00 -6.13 -14.06
CA HIS A 163 12.68 -7.01 -13.11
C HIS A 163 14.11 -7.36 -13.57
N ALA A 164 14.33 -7.60 -14.87
CA ALA A 164 15.66 -7.85 -15.42
C ALA A 164 16.57 -6.62 -15.32
N ALA A 165 16.05 -5.43 -15.64
CA ALA A 165 16.77 -4.16 -15.54
C ALA A 165 17.12 -3.82 -14.08
N LEU A 166 16.18 -3.92 -13.14
CA LEU A 166 16.49 -3.69 -11.72
C LEU A 166 17.55 -4.68 -11.20
N ARG A 167 17.57 -5.93 -11.72
CA ARG A 167 18.60 -6.92 -11.38
C ARG A 167 19.98 -6.60 -11.96
N SER A 168 20.09 -5.87 -13.08
CA SER A 168 21.41 -5.41 -13.56
C SER A 168 21.98 -4.34 -12.64
N PHE A 169 21.12 -3.50 -12.03
CA PHE A 169 21.51 -2.50 -11.02
C PHE A 169 21.60 -3.03 -9.58
N GLY A 170 21.53 -4.36 -9.39
CA GLY A 170 21.81 -4.99 -8.10
C GLY A 170 20.60 -5.41 -7.27
N LEU A 171 19.36 -5.31 -7.78
CA LEU A 171 18.18 -5.84 -7.07
C LEU A 171 18.38 -7.31 -6.70
N GLY A 172 18.34 -7.60 -5.39
CA GLY A 172 18.56 -8.94 -4.85
C GLY A 172 20.01 -9.43 -4.93
N LYS A 173 20.99 -8.55 -5.11
CA LYS A 173 22.43 -8.86 -5.14
C LYS A 173 23.19 -8.02 -4.11
N LEU A 174 24.32 -8.53 -3.64
CA LEU A 174 25.20 -7.80 -2.70
C LEU A 174 25.73 -6.48 -3.28
N SER A 175 25.76 -6.31 -4.60
CA SER A 175 26.23 -5.08 -5.24
C SER A 175 25.38 -3.84 -4.92
N LEU A 176 24.13 -4.02 -4.47
CA LEU A 176 23.26 -2.92 -4.06
C LEU A 176 23.41 -2.55 -2.57
N GLU A 177 24.03 -3.42 -1.77
CA GLU A 177 24.23 -3.19 -0.34
C GLU A 177 24.90 -1.84 -0.02
N PRO A 178 25.96 -1.40 -0.73
CA PRO A 178 26.58 -0.10 -0.45
C PRO A 178 25.62 1.08 -0.60
N CYS A 179 24.71 1.04 -1.57
CA CYS A 179 23.70 2.09 -1.78
C CYS A 179 22.75 2.19 -0.59
N ILE A 180 22.28 1.05 -0.07
CA ILE A 180 21.41 1.01 1.11
C ILE A 180 22.17 1.44 2.36
N GLN A 181 23.42 0.98 2.53
CA GLN A 181 24.27 1.35 3.66
C GLN A 181 24.54 2.85 3.73
N GLU A 182 24.71 3.51 2.59
CA GLU A 182 24.88 4.96 2.56
C GLU A 182 23.67 5.69 3.15
N GLU A 183 22.46 5.27 2.80
CA GLU A 183 21.22 5.81 3.38
C GLU A 183 21.09 5.47 4.87
N VAL A 184 21.50 4.27 5.30
CA VAL A 184 21.54 3.89 6.72
C VAL A 184 22.47 4.81 7.51
N LEU A 185 23.66 5.09 6.98
CA LEU A 185 24.65 5.99 7.61
C LEU A 185 24.13 7.42 7.71
N LEU A 186 23.46 7.91 6.66
CA LEU A 186 22.82 9.22 6.69
C LEU A 186 21.75 9.28 7.78
N VAL A 187 20.82 8.33 7.82
CA VAL A 187 19.79 8.28 8.87
C VAL A 187 20.41 8.23 10.26
N LYS A 188 21.46 7.43 10.47
CA LYS A 188 22.17 7.38 11.76
C LYS A 188 22.72 8.75 12.17
N ARG A 189 23.39 9.43 11.25
CA ARG A 189 23.99 10.74 11.49
C ARG A 189 22.92 11.78 11.83
N GLU A 190 21.87 11.86 11.02
CA GLU A 190 20.79 12.84 11.22
C GLU A 190 20.01 12.57 12.52
N LEU A 191 19.72 11.29 12.84
CA LEU A 191 19.07 10.94 14.11
C LEU A 191 19.92 11.34 15.31
N LEU A 192 21.23 11.09 15.29
CA LEU A 192 22.13 11.48 16.37
C LEU A 192 22.16 13.00 16.54
N GLN A 193 22.32 13.73 15.43
CA GLN A 193 22.36 15.18 15.43
C GLN A 193 21.06 15.77 16.01
N LEU A 194 19.90 15.36 15.49
CA LEU A 194 18.61 15.81 15.99
C LEU A 194 18.42 15.45 17.47
N SER A 195 18.86 14.27 17.89
CA SER A 195 18.79 13.85 19.29
C SER A 195 19.58 14.78 20.20
N VAL A 196 20.76 15.23 19.79
CA VAL A 196 21.56 16.21 20.55
C VAL A 196 20.88 17.58 20.55
N GLU A 197 20.40 18.04 19.39
CA GLU A 197 19.73 19.35 19.24
C GLU A 197 18.48 19.48 20.12
N VAL A 198 17.68 18.41 20.23
CA VAL A 198 16.49 18.38 21.09
C VAL A 198 16.79 17.97 22.54
N GLY A 199 18.07 17.90 22.93
CA GLY A 199 18.48 17.56 24.30
C GLY A 199 18.06 16.14 24.73
N TRP A 200 18.16 15.17 23.82
CA TRP A 200 17.67 13.80 23.97
C TRP A 200 16.16 13.69 24.19
N GLY A 201 15.42 14.68 23.66
CA GLY A 201 13.97 14.73 23.63
C GLY A 201 13.33 13.83 22.56
N ALA A 202 12.11 14.20 22.15
CA ALA A 202 11.28 13.43 21.24
C ALA A 202 11.53 13.81 19.77
N ILE A 203 11.72 12.82 18.90
CA ILE A 203 11.98 12.99 17.47
C ILE A 203 10.97 12.19 16.67
N ASP A 204 10.38 12.80 15.64
CA ASP A 204 9.59 12.06 14.64
C ASP A 204 10.51 11.48 13.55
N PRO A 205 10.66 10.14 13.44
CA PRO A 205 11.54 9.53 12.46
C PRO A 205 10.96 9.51 11.04
N ALA A 206 9.68 9.85 10.83
CA ALA A 206 8.96 9.59 9.58
C ALA A 206 9.67 10.15 8.35
N HIS A 207 10.06 11.42 8.37
CA HIS A 207 10.64 12.07 7.20
C HIS A 207 12.04 11.56 6.86
N LEU A 208 12.87 11.27 7.86
CA LEU A 208 14.21 10.73 7.65
C LEU A 208 14.15 9.34 7.02
N ILE A 209 13.30 8.47 7.56
CA ILE A 209 13.11 7.11 7.02
C ILE A 209 12.52 7.18 5.60
N ASN A 210 11.52 8.03 5.38
CA ASN A 210 10.87 8.17 4.08
C ASN A 210 11.86 8.66 3.00
N GLY A 211 12.66 9.69 3.30
CA GLY A 211 13.68 10.19 2.38
C GLY A 211 14.73 9.13 2.04
N ALA A 212 15.24 8.44 3.07
CA ALA A 212 16.29 7.44 2.92
C ALA A 212 15.85 6.22 2.09
N VAL A 213 14.67 5.66 2.37
CA VAL A 213 14.08 4.57 1.58
C VAL A 213 13.81 5.03 0.14
N SER A 214 13.26 6.24 -0.02
CA SER A 214 12.98 6.78 -1.35
C SER A 214 14.24 6.94 -2.19
N ASN A 215 15.36 7.32 -1.59
CA ASN A 215 16.64 7.44 -2.29
C ASN A 215 17.17 6.12 -2.83
N VAL A 216 16.91 4.98 -2.16
CA VAL A 216 17.30 3.66 -2.67
C VAL A 216 16.56 3.36 -3.98
N ILE A 217 15.24 3.53 -4.02
CA ILE A 217 14.47 3.26 -5.24
C ILE A 217 14.69 4.33 -6.32
N CYS A 218 14.94 5.59 -5.94
CA CYS A 218 15.33 6.66 -6.86
C CYS A 218 16.69 6.35 -7.52
N SER A 219 17.65 5.78 -6.79
CA SER A 219 18.94 5.40 -7.38
C SER A 219 18.79 4.33 -8.46
N LEU A 220 17.89 3.37 -8.24
CA LEU A 220 17.60 2.30 -9.21
C LEU A 220 16.74 2.75 -10.39
N SER A 221 15.83 3.70 -10.16
CA SER A 221 14.81 4.09 -11.14
C SER A 221 15.16 5.36 -11.92
N PHE A 222 15.88 6.29 -11.29
CA PHE A 222 16.19 7.63 -11.81
C PHE A 222 17.70 7.94 -11.81
N GLY A 223 18.55 6.99 -11.39
CA GLY A 223 20.00 7.20 -11.34
C GLY A 223 20.44 8.31 -10.37
N ARG A 224 19.55 8.75 -9.46
CA ARG A 224 19.73 9.96 -8.65
C ARG A 224 19.28 9.76 -7.22
N ARG A 225 19.94 10.49 -6.31
CA ARG A 225 19.58 10.64 -4.90
C ARG A 225 19.24 12.10 -4.61
N PHE A 226 18.33 12.30 -3.67
CA PHE A 226 17.90 13.60 -3.18
C PHE A 226 18.48 13.86 -1.80
N GLN A 227 18.71 15.14 -1.48
CA GLN A 227 19.25 15.50 -0.18
C GLN A 227 18.20 15.24 0.92
N PRO A 228 18.60 14.79 2.13
CA PRO A 228 17.66 14.48 3.22
C PRO A 228 16.73 15.62 3.64
N LEU A 229 17.09 16.87 3.35
CA LEU A 229 16.36 18.10 3.68
C LEU A 229 15.88 18.86 2.45
N ASP A 230 15.72 18.18 1.31
CA ASP A 230 15.07 18.77 0.14
C ASP A 230 13.57 18.92 0.39
N ASP A 231 13.12 20.16 0.65
CA ASP A 231 11.73 20.48 0.97
C ASP A 231 10.75 20.12 -0.17
N GLU A 232 11.18 20.22 -1.43
CA GLU A 232 10.32 19.87 -2.57
C GLU A 232 10.14 18.35 -2.66
N PHE A 233 11.23 17.61 -2.50
CA PHE A 233 11.18 16.14 -2.46
C PHE A 233 10.33 15.66 -1.28
N ARG A 234 10.55 16.20 -0.08
CA ARG A 234 9.76 15.89 1.12
C ARG A 234 8.27 16.16 0.90
N ALA A 235 7.92 17.33 0.38
CA ALA A 235 6.52 17.68 0.11
C ALA A 235 5.88 16.71 -0.91
N MET A 236 6.64 16.22 -1.88
CA MET A 236 6.18 15.20 -2.81
C MET A 236 5.94 13.85 -2.11
N LEU A 237 6.86 13.40 -1.26
CA LEU A 237 6.71 12.14 -0.51
C LEU A 237 5.48 12.17 0.42
N ASP A 238 5.24 13.29 1.10
CA ASP A 238 4.06 13.48 1.95
C ASP A 238 2.76 13.42 1.12
N LEU A 239 2.76 14.03 -0.07
CA LEU A 239 1.62 13.97 -0.99
C LEU A 239 1.38 12.55 -1.54
N MET A 240 2.44 11.78 -1.81
CA MET A 240 2.32 10.39 -2.25
C MET A 240 1.67 9.52 -1.17
N SER A 241 2.18 9.59 0.06
CA SER A 241 1.61 8.83 1.18
C SER A 241 0.15 9.22 1.42
N ARG A 242 -0.14 10.53 1.35
CA ARG A 242 -1.51 11.05 1.44
C ARG A 242 -2.40 10.55 0.30
N GLY A 243 -1.89 10.44 -0.92
CA GLY A 243 -2.60 9.87 -2.07
C GLY A 243 -3.07 8.44 -1.81
N LEU A 244 -2.21 7.60 -1.24
CA LEU A 244 -2.53 6.20 -0.91
C LEU A 244 -3.60 6.07 0.18
N GLU A 245 -3.68 7.02 1.12
CA GLU A 245 -4.75 7.07 2.12
C GLU A 245 -6.11 7.44 1.52
N ILE A 246 -6.16 8.49 0.69
CA ILE A 246 -7.42 9.07 0.23
C ILE A 246 -8.20 8.09 -0.65
N VAL A 247 -7.52 7.30 -1.49
CA VAL A 247 -8.18 6.43 -2.48
C VAL A 247 -9.02 5.32 -1.84
N MET A 248 -8.71 4.88 -0.62
CA MET A 248 -9.41 3.78 0.08
C MET A 248 -10.10 4.18 1.38
N ASN A 249 -9.75 5.31 1.98
CA ASN A 249 -10.24 5.69 3.31
C ASN A 249 -11.01 7.02 3.33
N SER A 250 -11.55 7.44 2.18
CA SER A 250 -12.27 8.71 2.08
C SER A 250 -13.44 8.66 1.09
N ALA A 251 -14.20 9.77 1.03
CA ALA A 251 -15.26 9.95 0.03
C ALA A 251 -14.76 9.87 -1.42
N ALA A 252 -13.45 9.87 -1.67
CA ALA A 252 -12.88 9.63 -3.00
C ALA A 252 -13.26 8.26 -3.58
N ILE A 253 -13.59 7.26 -2.75
CA ILE A 253 -14.10 5.97 -3.24
C ILE A 253 -15.38 6.13 -4.06
N LEU A 254 -16.15 7.20 -3.82
CA LEU A 254 -17.36 7.52 -4.57
C LEU A 254 -17.07 7.93 -6.01
N ILE A 255 -15.83 8.24 -6.39
CA ILE A 255 -15.44 8.40 -7.81
C ILE A 255 -15.76 7.11 -8.60
N ASN A 256 -15.66 5.94 -7.96
CA ASN A 256 -16.01 4.68 -8.60
C ASN A 256 -17.53 4.51 -8.83
N VAL A 257 -18.35 5.27 -8.12
CA VAL A 257 -19.81 5.28 -8.28
C VAL A 257 -20.24 6.41 -9.21
N PHE A 258 -19.65 7.59 -9.02
CA PHE A 258 -19.95 8.83 -9.71
C PHE A 258 -18.64 9.44 -10.24
N PRO A 259 -18.16 9.03 -11.43
CA PRO A 259 -16.85 9.43 -11.95
C PRO A 259 -16.67 10.94 -12.07
N TRP A 260 -17.76 11.70 -12.30
CA TRP A 260 -17.72 13.16 -12.41
C TRP A 260 -17.26 13.85 -11.11
N LEU A 261 -17.36 13.19 -9.95
CA LEU A 261 -16.86 13.71 -8.68
C LEU A 261 -15.36 14.04 -8.74
N TYR A 262 -14.61 13.31 -9.57
CA TYR A 262 -13.18 13.56 -9.80
C TYR A 262 -12.88 15.03 -10.15
N TYR A 263 -13.75 15.66 -10.94
CA TYR A 263 -13.54 17.00 -11.47
C TYR A 263 -13.97 18.12 -10.50
N LEU A 264 -14.54 17.79 -9.35
CA LEU A 264 -14.97 18.78 -8.37
C LEU A 264 -13.79 19.55 -7.77
N PRO A 265 -13.86 20.90 -7.69
CA PRO A 265 -12.74 21.75 -7.29
C PRO A 265 -12.58 21.89 -5.77
N PHE A 266 -13.15 20.98 -4.97
CA PHE A 266 -13.12 21.06 -3.50
C PHE A 266 -12.96 19.69 -2.85
N GLY A 267 -12.56 19.73 -1.57
CA GLY A 267 -12.42 18.56 -0.72
C GLY A 267 -11.44 17.52 -1.27
N VAL A 268 -11.69 16.26 -0.92
CA VAL A 268 -10.85 15.11 -1.29
C VAL A 268 -10.71 14.93 -2.80
N PHE A 269 -11.68 15.37 -3.60
CA PHE A 269 -11.62 15.25 -5.07
C PHE A 269 -10.58 16.19 -5.69
N LYS A 270 -10.48 17.44 -5.20
CA LYS A 270 -9.38 18.35 -5.58
C LYS A 270 -8.04 17.83 -5.07
N GLU A 271 -8.02 17.24 -3.87
CA GLU A 271 -6.81 16.69 -3.26
C GLU A 271 -6.22 15.56 -4.13
N VAL A 272 -7.04 14.59 -4.55
CA VAL A 272 -6.60 13.51 -5.47
C VAL A 272 -5.98 14.07 -6.75
N ARG A 273 -6.63 15.02 -7.41
CA ARG A 273 -6.10 15.65 -8.64
C ARG A 273 -4.81 16.43 -8.40
N THR A 274 -4.67 17.03 -7.23
CA THR A 274 -3.47 17.78 -6.85
C THR A 274 -2.28 16.84 -6.71
N VAL A 275 -2.50 15.69 -6.04
CA VAL A 275 -1.51 14.62 -5.91
C VAL A 275 -1.12 14.08 -7.29
N GLU A 276 -2.10 13.70 -8.11
CA GLU A 276 -1.86 13.20 -9.48
C GLU A 276 -1.02 14.19 -10.30
N SER A 277 -1.41 15.47 -10.32
CA SER A 277 -0.73 16.50 -11.12
C SER A 277 0.71 16.74 -10.68
N ARG A 278 0.99 16.74 -9.38
CA ARG A 278 2.35 16.97 -8.85
C ARG A 278 3.26 15.79 -9.14
N ILE A 279 2.81 14.55 -8.89
CA ILE A 279 3.55 13.34 -9.23
C ILE A 279 3.81 13.29 -10.74
N THR A 280 2.79 13.62 -11.54
CA THR A 280 2.93 13.64 -13.01
C THR A 280 4.02 14.61 -13.47
N ARG A 281 4.06 15.82 -12.89
CA ARG A 281 5.08 16.82 -13.24
C ARG A 281 6.48 16.32 -12.89
N PHE A 282 6.65 15.77 -11.68
CA PHE A 282 7.93 15.24 -11.22
C PHE A 282 8.45 14.13 -12.13
N LEU A 283 7.63 13.09 -12.38
CA LEU A 283 8.05 11.94 -13.19
C LEU A 283 8.35 12.33 -14.65
N LYS A 284 7.58 13.25 -15.23
CA LYS A 284 7.84 13.75 -16.58
C LYS A 284 9.15 14.54 -16.66
N ALA A 285 9.47 15.33 -15.63
CA ALA A 285 10.76 16.03 -15.57
C ALA A 285 11.92 15.03 -15.54
N MET A 286 11.80 13.94 -14.76
CA MET A 286 12.81 12.88 -14.72
C MET A 286 12.99 12.19 -16.07
N ILE A 287 11.91 11.79 -16.74
CA ILE A 287 12.01 11.19 -18.08
C ILE A 287 12.65 12.15 -19.09
N ALA A 288 12.29 13.43 -19.06
CA ALA A 288 12.85 14.43 -19.97
C ALA A 288 14.36 14.64 -19.75
N GLU A 289 14.83 14.65 -18.50
CA GLU A 289 16.25 14.75 -18.16
C GLU A 289 17.04 13.52 -18.64
N HIS A 290 16.49 12.31 -18.48
CA HIS A 290 17.15 11.10 -18.96
C HIS A 290 17.22 11.08 -20.48
N ARG A 291 16.14 11.49 -21.16
CA ARG A 291 16.11 11.58 -22.62
C ARG A 291 17.15 12.53 -23.19
N SER A 292 17.41 13.66 -22.53
CA SER A 292 18.40 14.64 -23.01
C SER A 292 19.85 14.23 -22.73
N SER A 293 20.08 13.37 -21.73
CA SER A 293 21.41 12.95 -21.26
C SER A 293 21.72 11.47 -21.54
N LEU A 294 20.88 10.79 -22.32
CA LEU A 294 20.99 9.35 -22.57
C LEU A 294 22.28 9.01 -23.33
N ASP A 295 23.10 8.16 -22.73
CA ASP A 295 24.19 7.45 -23.40
C ASP A 295 23.82 5.96 -23.56
N PRO A 296 23.49 5.51 -24.79
CA PRO A 296 23.12 4.11 -25.04
C PRO A 296 24.20 3.09 -24.66
N SER A 297 25.46 3.50 -24.55
CA SER A 297 26.58 2.61 -24.21
C SER A 297 26.75 2.41 -22.70
N ALA A 298 26.18 3.30 -21.88
CA ALA A 298 26.34 3.32 -20.44
C ALA A 298 25.01 3.68 -19.72
N PRO A 299 23.99 2.81 -19.78
CA PRO A 299 22.71 3.07 -19.12
C PRO A 299 22.90 3.17 -17.60
N ARG A 300 22.38 4.26 -17.00
CA ARG A 300 22.57 4.57 -15.58
C ARG A 300 21.57 3.88 -14.67
N ASP A 301 20.36 3.64 -15.16
CA ASP A 301 19.22 3.19 -14.39
C ASP A 301 18.13 2.55 -15.29
N LEU A 302 16.97 2.25 -14.68
CA LEU A 302 15.83 1.68 -15.38
C LEU A 302 15.30 2.56 -16.51
N ILE A 303 15.26 3.89 -16.35
CA ILE A 303 14.73 4.79 -17.40
C ILE A 303 15.60 4.68 -18.64
N ASP A 304 16.92 4.79 -18.47
CA ASP A 304 17.86 4.68 -19.60
C ASP A 304 17.71 3.32 -20.31
N MET A 305 17.70 2.21 -19.55
CA MET A 305 17.50 0.88 -20.13
C MET A 305 16.19 0.78 -20.91
N TYR A 306 15.10 1.36 -20.39
CA TYR A 306 13.80 1.32 -21.04
C TYR A 306 13.78 2.16 -22.33
N LEU A 307 14.37 3.35 -22.32
CA LEU A 307 14.47 4.21 -23.50
C LEU A 307 15.29 3.53 -24.61
N ILE A 308 16.36 2.83 -24.26
CA ILE A 308 17.17 2.04 -25.19
C ILE A 308 16.35 0.88 -25.78
N GLU A 309 15.66 0.09 -24.95
CA GLU A 309 14.82 -1.01 -25.43
C GLU A 309 13.69 -0.50 -26.34
N MET A 310 13.08 0.63 -25.99
CA MET A 310 12.05 1.27 -26.80
C MET A 310 12.59 1.65 -28.18
N ALA A 311 13.78 2.24 -28.27
CA ALA A 311 14.42 2.58 -29.54
C ALA A 311 14.74 1.32 -30.38
N GLN A 312 15.31 0.28 -29.76
CA GLN A 312 15.63 -0.98 -30.43
C GLN A 312 14.38 -1.69 -31.00
N GLN A 313 13.24 -1.63 -30.30
CA GLN A 313 12.00 -2.21 -30.82
C GLN A 313 11.40 -1.40 -31.96
N GLN A 314 11.57 -0.07 -31.97
CA GLN A 314 11.13 0.77 -33.09
C GLN A 314 11.90 0.43 -34.38
N GLU A 315 13.20 0.16 -34.28
CA GLU A 315 14.04 -0.26 -35.42
C GLU A 315 13.66 -1.63 -35.98
N ARG A 316 13.17 -2.56 -35.14
CA ARG A 316 12.76 -3.91 -35.54
C ARG A 316 11.38 -3.97 -36.24
N GLY A 317 10.65 -2.86 -36.26
CA GLY A 317 9.35 -2.73 -36.94
C GLY A 317 8.20 -2.32 -35.98
N PRO A 318 7.33 -1.37 -36.36
CA PRO A 318 6.36 -0.74 -35.45
C PRO A 318 5.10 -1.56 -35.14
N THR A 319 4.92 -2.75 -35.70
CA THR A 319 3.59 -3.39 -35.72
C THR A 319 3.10 -3.98 -34.40
N ASP A 320 3.92 -4.06 -33.33
CA ASP A 320 3.45 -4.61 -32.04
C ASP A 320 4.32 -4.24 -30.80
N SER A 321 5.02 -3.09 -30.81
CA SER A 321 5.84 -2.70 -29.64
C SER A 321 4.96 -2.31 -28.45
N SER A 322 5.12 -3.02 -27.34
CA SER A 322 4.45 -2.70 -26.07
C SER A 322 5.17 -1.62 -25.27
N PHE A 323 6.33 -1.14 -25.76
CA PHE A 323 7.19 -0.15 -25.11
C PHE A 323 6.90 1.25 -25.64
N SER A 324 6.47 2.12 -24.74
CA SER A 324 6.30 3.55 -25.02
C SER A 324 6.71 4.40 -23.82
N GLU A 325 7.08 5.65 -24.09
CA GLU A 325 7.39 6.65 -23.05
C GLU A 325 6.20 6.85 -22.10
N ASP A 326 4.98 6.83 -22.64
CA ASP A 326 3.76 6.85 -21.81
C ASP A 326 3.68 5.66 -20.85
N TYR A 327 4.06 4.46 -21.30
CA TYR A 327 4.02 3.27 -20.44
C TYR A 327 5.15 3.31 -19.41
N LEU A 328 6.33 3.80 -19.80
CA LEU A 328 7.46 4.07 -18.90
C LEU A 328 7.04 4.99 -17.74
N PHE A 329 6.32 6.08 -18.03
CA PHE A 329 5.80 6.99 -17.01
C PHE A 329 5.04 6.27 -15.89
N TYR A 330 4.13 5.35 -16.24
CA TYR A 330 3.39 4.59 -15.23
C TYR A 330 4.27 3.54 -14.53
N ILE A 331 5.23 2.94 -15.22
CA ILE A 331 6.19 2.00 -14.60
C ILE A 331 7.01 2.70 -13.53
N ILE A 332 7.62 3.84 -13.83
CA ILE A 332 8.47 4.53 -12.86
C ILE A 332 7.66 5.10 -11.69
N GLY A 333 6.43 5.55 -11.94
CA GLY A 333 5.51 5.95 -10.89
C GLY A 333 5.14 4.79 -9.97
N ASP A 334 4.81 3.63 -10.54
CA ASP A 334 4.52 2.41 -9.79
C ASP A 334 5.70 1.98 -8.91
N LEU A 335 6.93 1.98 -9.43
CA LEU A 335 8.12 1.58 -8.70
C LEU A 335 8.45 2.54 -7.57
N PHE A 336 8.42 3.84 -7.86
CA PHE A 336 8.74 4.88 -6.89
C PHE A 336 7.74 4.88 -5.73
N ILE A 337 6.43 4.90 -6.01
CA ILE A 337 5.39 4.88 -4.97
C ILE A 337 5.44 3.58 -4.17
N ALA A 338 5.53 2.42 -4.84
CA ALA A 338 5.49 1.13 -4.15
C ALA A 338 6.75 0.89 -3.31
N GLY A 339 7.94 1.23 -3.83
CA GLY A 339 9.21 1.07 -3.11
C GLY A 339 9.32 2.00 -1.91
N THR A 340 8.89 3.24 -2.05
CA THR A 340 8.91 4.23 -0.97
C THR A 340 7.94 3.89 0.17
N ASP A 341 6.64 3.86 -0.11
CA ASP A 341 5.64 3.94 0.97
C ASP A 341 5.55 2.63 1.77
N THR A 342 5.70 1.48 1.11
CA THR A 342 5.61 0.16 1.77
C THR A 342 6.80 -0.11 2.69
N THR A 343 8.02 0.15 2.23
CA THR A 343 9.24 -0.06 3.02
C THR A 343 9.32 0.96 4.16
N THR A 344 9.02 2.24 3.90
CA THR A 344 8.96 3.30 4.92
C THR A 344 8.01 2.93 6.05
N ASN A 345 6.75 2.61 5.71
CA ASN A 345 5.75 2.28 6.73
C ASN A 345 6.15 1.03 7.53
N THR A 346 6.78 0.04 6.90
CA THR A 346 7.26 -1.15 7.61
C THR A 346 8.39 -0.79 8.59
N ILE A 347 9.36 0.04 8.21
CA ILE A 347 10.43 0.49 9.12
C ILE A 347 9.86 1.33 10.26
N LEU A 348 8.92 2.23 9.98
CA LEU A 348 8.25 3.01 11.02
C LEU A 348 7.46 2.13 11.98
N TRP A 349 6.80 1.08 11.50
CA TRP A 349 6.23 0.09 12.41
C TRP A 349 7.30 -0.63 13.23
N ILE A 350 8.41 -1.06 12.62
CA ILE A 350 9.50 -1.72 13.34
C ILE A 350 10.01 -0.84 14.49
N LEU A 351 10.30 0.44 14.25
CA LEU A 351 10.76 1.36 15.28
C LEU A 351 9.73 1.54 16.40
N LEU A 352 8.44 1.62 16.05
CA LEU A 352 7.36 1.70 17.03
C LEU A 352 7.28 0.44 17.89
N TYR A 353 7.30 -0.76 17.28
CA TYR A 353 7.29 -2.03 18.01
C TYR A 353 8.53 -2.16 18.89
N MET A 354 9.72 -1.80 18.41
CA MET A 354 10.93 -1.85 19.26
C MET A 354 10.82 -0.91 20.46
N SER A 355 10.23 0.27 20.29
CA SER A 355 10.01 1.22 21.39
C SER A 355 9.02 0.73 22.45
N LEU A 356 8.06 -0.11 22.05
CA LEU A 356 7.01 -0.68 22.90
C LEU A 356 7.41 -2.00 23.56
N TYR A 357 8.33 -2.76 22.94
CA TYR A 357 8.78 -4.07 23.39
C TYR A 357 10.29 -4.04 23.66
N PRO A 358 10.74 -3.38 24.75
CA PRO A 358 12.16 -3.21 25.04
C PRO A 358 12.91 -4.53 25.24
N ASP A 359 12.25 -5.58 25.76
CA ASP A 359 12.86 -6.90 25.91
C ASP A 359 13.17 -7.56 24.57
N VAL A 360 12.35 -7.29 23.54
CA VAL A 360 12.60 -7.76 22.17
C VAL A 360 13.76 -6.97 21.57
N GLN A 361 13.75 -5.65 21.73
CA GLN A 361 14.83 -4.78 21.27
C GLN A 361 16.18 -5.17 21.88
N GLU A 362 16.21 -5.48 23.17
CA GLU A 362 17.42 -5.90 23.88
C GLU A 362 17.95 -7.26 23.37
N LYS A 363 17.07 -8.21 23.05
CA LYS A 363 17.50 -9.46 22.42
C LYS A 363 18.09 -9.25 21.02
N VAL A 364 17.51 -8.35 20.23
CA VAL A 364 18.06 -7.95 18.93
C VAL A 364 19.44 -7.31 19.10
N HIS A 365 19.60 -6.42 20.08
CA HIS A 365 20.89 -5.82 20.44
C HIS A 365 21.94 -6.89 20.77
N GLN A 366 21.62 -7.81 21.67
CA GLN A 366 22.53 -8.89 22.08
C GLN A 366 22.94 -9.79 20.91
N GLU A 367 21.98 -10.14 20.05
CA GLU A 367 22.27 -10.94 18.87
C GLU A 367 23.21 -10.21 17.90
N ILE A 368 22.94 -8.93 17.60
CA ILE A 368 23.80 -8.10 16.74
C ILE A 368 25.22 -8.01 17.31
N ASP A 369 25.37 -7.72 18.60
CA ASP A 369 26.68 -7.57 19.25
C ASP A 369 27.49 -8.87 19.22
N SER A 370 26.82 -10.02 19.27
CA SER A 370 27.48 -11.34 19.22
C SER A 370 27.98 -11.73 17.83
N VAL A 371 27.40 -11.16 16.76
CA VAL A 371 27.63 -11.56 15.36
C VAL A 371 28.45 -10.53 14.58
N VAL A 372 28.19 -9.25 14.85
CA VAL A 372 28.75 -8.11 14.12
C VAL A 372 29.85 -7.48 14.98
N PRO A 373 31.14 -7.60 14.58
CA PRO A 373 32.24 -6.99 15.29
C PRO A 373 32.08 -5.48 15.48
N VAL A 374 32.60 -5.00 16.61
CA VAL A 374 32.67 -3.56 16.91
C VAL A 374 33.38 -2.81 15.77
N GLY A 375 32.81 -1.68 15.36
CA GLY A 375 33.37 -0.83 14.30
C GLY A 375 33.03 -1.27 12.87
N ARG A 376 32.37 -2.42 12.68
CA ARG A 376 31.86 -2.86 11.36
C ARG A 376 30.35 -2.63 11.25
N ALA A 377 29.89 -2.09 10.13
CA ALA A 377 28.45 -2.02 9.84
C ALA A 377 27.85 -3.44 9.60
N PRO A 378 26.58 -3.70 9.99
CA PRO A 378 25.91 -4.95 9.69
C PRO A 378 25.81 -5.14 8.18
N SER A 379 25.94 -6.37 7.69
CA SER A 379 25.92 -6.70 6.25
C SER A 379 24.82 -7.72 5.94
N LEU A 380 24.38 -7.81 4.68
CA LEU A 380 23.47 -8.88 4.25
C LEU A 380 24.07 -10.27 4.47
N THR A 381 25.40 -10.37 4.49
CA THR A 381 26.13 -11.60 4.79
C THR A 381 25.98 -12.06 6.24
N ASP A 382 25.61 -11.16 7.15
CA ASP A 382 25.36 -11.49 8.56
C ASP A 382 23.97 -12.08 8.78
N LYS A 383 23.05 -11.92 7.82
CA LYS A 383 21.63 -12.24 7.98
C LYS A 383 21.36 -13.66 8.48
N ALA A 384 22.04 -14.66 7.91
CA ALA A 384 21.85 -16.06 8.31
C ALA A 384 22.28 -16.35 9.76
N ARG A 385 23.06 -15.46 10.38
CA ARG A 385 23.53 -15.56 11.77
C ARG A 385 22.71 -14.67 12.71
N LEU A 386 21.71 -13.96 12.20
CA LEU A 386 20.84 -13.04 12.95
C LEU A 386 19.37 -13.50 12.92
N PRO A 387 19.07 -14.76 13.29
CA PRO A 387 17.73 -15.32 13.14
C PRO A 387 16.66 -14.61 14.00
N TYR A 388 16.96 -14.22 15.24
CA TYR A 388 16.01 -13.51 16.10
C TYR A 388 15.69 -12.11 15.56
N THR A 389 16.69 -11.45 14.97
CA THR A 389 16.53 -10.17 14.28
C THR A 389 15.64 -10.32 13.04
N GLU A 390 15.88 -11.32 12.18
CA GLU A 390 15.02 -11.60 11.02
C GLU A 390 13.59 -11.96 11.46
N ALA A 391 13.45 -12.80 12.49
CA ALA A 391 12.16 -13.16 13.07
C ALA A 391 11.39 -11.93 13.62
N SER A 392 12.10 -10.95 14.18
CA SER A 392 11.51 -9.70 14.67
C SER A 392 10.96 -8.84 13.52
N ILE A 393 11.67 -8.73 12.39
CA ILE A 393 11.17 -8.07 11.18
C ILE A 393 9.91 -8.80 10.68
N MET A 394 9.97 -10.13 10.59
CA MET A 394 8.87 -10.95 10.09
C MET A 394 7.62 -10.82 10.96
N GLU A 395 7.77 -10.75 12.28
CA GLU A 395 6.65 -10.56 13.19
C GLU A 395 6.03 -9.16 13.09
N VAL A 396 6.83 -8.11 12.90
CA VAL A 396 6.27 -6.77 12.61
C VAL A 396 5.51 -6.79 11.29
N GLN A 397 6.05 -7.39 10.24
CA GLN A 397 5.36 -7.52 8.95
C GLN A 397 4.04 -8.28 9.07
N ARG A 398 3.98 -9.35 9.87
CA ARG A 398 2.74 -10.11 10.13
C ARG A 398 1.73 -9.26 10.89
N MET A 399 2.17 -8.61 11.97
CA MET A 399 1.29 -7.81 12.81
C MET A 399 0.73 -6.60 12.07
N THR A 400 1.46 -6.03 11.14
CA THR A 400 1.05 -4.77 10.51
C THR A 400 0.41 -4.99 9.15
N ALA A 401 0.82 -6.06 8.44
CA ALA A 401 0.39 -6.37 7.08
C ALA A 401 0.31 -5.10 6.22
N VAL A 402 1.46 -4.48 5.92
CA VAL A 402 1.56 -3.12 5.37
C VAL A 402 0.64 -2.85 4.17
N VAL A 403 0.28 -3.86 3.38
CA VAL A 403 -0.80 -3.81 2.39
C VAL A 403 -1.93 -4.79 2.81
N PRO A 404 -2.81 -4.40 3.74
CA PRO A 404 -3.65 -5.35 4.49
C PRO A 404 -4.71 -6.05 3.63
N LEU A 405 -5.17 -5.43 2.55
CA LEU A 405 -6.17 -6.01 1.63
C LEU A 405 -5.57 -6.39 0.27
N ALA A 406 -4.24 -6.56 0.19
CA ALA A 406 -3.49 -6.65 -1.05
C ALA A 406 -3.83 -5.50 -2.03
N ILE A 407 -3.30 -5.58 -3.26
CA ILE A 407 -3.78 -4.72 -4.35
C ILE A 407 -5.00 -5.40 -4.98
N PRO A 408 -6.12 -4.69 -5.24
CA PRO A 408 -7.33 -5.28 -5.79
C PRO A 408 -7.08 -6.11 -7.06
N HIS A 409 -7.68 -7.29 -7.10
CA HIS A 409 -7.68 -8.21 -8.22
C HIS A 409 -9.04 -8.15 -8.96
N MET A 410 -9.13 -8.77 -10.13
CA MET A 410 -10.39 -8.89 -10.87
C MET A 410 -10.51 -10.28 -11.49
N ALA A 411 -11.71 -10.84 -11.45
CA ALA A 411 -12.02 -12.07 -12.18
C ALA A 411 -12.05 -11.80 -13.69
N SER A 412 -11.12 -12.38 -14.44
CA SER A 412 -10.98 -12.21 -15.90
C SER A 412 -12.11 -12.87 -16.69
N GLN A 413 -12.76 -13.88 -16.09
CA GLN A 413 -13.90 -14.62 -16.61
C GLN A 413 -14.85 -15.01 -15.48
N THR A 414 -16.08 -15.39 -15.84
CA THR A 414 -17.01 -15.98 -14.88
C THR A 414 -16.52 -17.36 -14.49
N THR A 415 -16.46 -17.65 -13.19
CA THR A 415 -16.00 -18.94 -12.66
C THR A 415 -16.84 -19.37 -11.47
N GLU A 416 -16.91 -20.67 -11.22
CA GLU A 416 -17.29 -21.19 -9.90
C GLU A 416 -16.07 -21.14 -8.98
N PHE A 417 -16.25 -20.66 -7.75
CA PHE A 417 -15.21 -20.61 -6.74
C PHE A 417 -15.81 -20.86 -5.35
N ARG A 418 -15.35 -21.92 -4.69
CA ARG A 418 -15.83 -22.38 -3.37
C ARG A 418 -17.36 -22.44 -3.24
N GLY A 419 -18.03 -22.93 -4.30
CA GLY A 419 -19.48 -23.11 -4.33
C GLY A 419 -20.28 -21.86 -4.73
N TYR A 420 -19.61 -20.77 -5.09
CA TYR A 420 -20.26 -19.54 -5.57
C TYR A 420 -19.89 -19.23 -7.01
N THR A 421 -20.83 -18.64 -7.73
CA THR A 421 -20.59 -18.06 -9.04
C THR A 421 -19.94 -16.69 -8.86
N ILE A 422 -18.72 -16.51 -9.40
CA ILE A 422 -18.01 -15.23 -9.43
C ILE A 422 -18.05 -14.69 -10.87
N PRO A 423 -18.90 -13.69 -11.17
CA PRO A 423 -18.99 -13.12 -12.52
C PRO A 423 -17.68 -12.48 -12.99
N ARG A 424 -17.45 -12.50 -14.30
CA ARG A 424 -16.40 -11.70 -14.95
C ARG A 424 -16.51 -10.23 -14.53
N GLY A 425 -15.37 -9.59 -14.27
CA GLY A 425 -15.29 -8.18 -13.88
C GLY A 425 -15.55 -7.93 -12.39
N THR A 426 -15.79 -8.99 -11.60
CA THR A 426 -15.90 -8.88 -10.14
C THR A 426 -14.54 -8.48 -9.56
N VAL A 427 -14.52 -7.46 -8.71
CA VAL A 427 -13.31 -7.04 -7.99
C VAL A 427 -13.09 -7.98 -6.82
N ILE A 428 -11.86 -8.45 -6.64
CA ILE A 428 -11.48 -9.37 -5.57
C ILE A 428 -10.49 -8.67 -4.64
N PHE A 429 -10.78 -8.66 -3.34
CA PHE A 429 -9.85 -8.21 -2.31
C PHE A 429 -9.38 -9.41 -1.47
N PRO A 430 -8.13 -9.86 -1.66
CA PRO A 430 -7.47 -10.78 -0.73
C PRO A 430 -7.18 -10.07 0.60
N ASN A 431 -7.83 -10.47 1.68
CA ASN A 431 -7.62 -9.89 3.00
C ASN A 431 -6.39 -10.52 3.68
N LEU A 432 -5.20 -10.01 3.37
CA LEU A 432 -3.94 -10.47 3.97
C LEU A 432 -3.86 -10.21 5.48
N TRP A 433 -4.51 -9.14 5.97
CA TRP A 433 -4.67 -8.88 7.40
C TRP A 433 -5.33 -10.05 8.12
N SER A 434 -6.39 -10.62 7.54
CA SER A 434 -7.03 -11.82 8.09
C SER A 434 -6.12 -13.04 8.04
N VAL A 435 -5.37 -13.26 6.96
CA VAL A 435 -4.43 -14.39 6.84
C VAL A 435 -3.36 -14.33 7.92
N HIS A 436 -2.86 -13.12 8.22
CA HIS A 436 -1.84 -12.90 9.24
C HIS A 436 -2.37 -12.92 10.67
N ARG A 437 -3.70 -12.97 10.87
CA ARG A 437 -4.36 -13.01 12.18
C ARG A 437 -5.28 -14.20 12.38
N ASP A 438 -5.28 -15.13 11.44
CA ASP A 438 -6.14 -16.30 11.48
C ASP A 438 -5.73 -17.22 12.65
N PRO A 439 -6.58 -17.39 13.69
CA PRO A 439 -6.24 -18.21 14.84
C PRO A 439 -6.14 -19.70 14.49
N ALA A 440 -6.61 -20.13 13.31
CA ALA A 440 -6.44 -21.50 12.85
C ALA A 440 -4.98 -21.83 12.45
N VAL A 441 -4.18 -20.82 12.10
CA VAL A 441 -2.78 -21.00 11.66
C VAL A 441 -1.76 -20.24 12.50
N TRP A 442 -2.18 -19.23 13.26
CA TRP A 442 -1.33 -18.46 14.17
C TRP A 442 -1.74 -18.64 15.64
N GLU A 443 -0.84 -19.17 16.47
CA GLU A 443 -1.06 -19.20 17.91
C GLU A 443 -1.03 -17.77 18.49
N LYS A 444 -2.08 -17.39 19.22
CA LYS A 444 -2.25 -16.05 19.83
C LYS A 444 -1.94 -14.94 18.81
N PRO A 445 -2.75 -14.79 17.76
CA PRO A 445 -2.44 -13.99 16.59
C PRO A 445 -2.19 -12.50 16.90
N ASP A 446 -2.81 -11.96 17.94
CA ASP A 446 -2.66 -10.55 18.32
C ASP A 446 -1.50 -10.28 19.28
N VAL A 447 -0.78 -11.31 19.73
CA VAL A 447 0.41 -11.17 20.58
C VAL A 447 1.65 -11.04 19.70
N PHE A 448 2.38 -9.94 19.86
CA PHE A 448 3.68 -9.74 19.24
C PHE A 448 4.72 -10.70 19.85
N ASN A 449 5.15 -11.69 19.07
CA ASN A 449 6.13 -12.69 19.51
C ASN A 449 7.04 -13.10 18.34
N PRO A 450 8.25 -12.51 18.22
CA PRO A 450 9.23 -12.89 17.19
C PRO A 450 9.55 -14.39 17.17
N SER A 451 9.61 -15.04 18.34
CA SER A 451 10.00 -16.45 18.47
C SER A 451 9.09 -17.42 17.71
N ARG A 452 7.89 -17.01 17.26
CA ARG A 452 7.01 -17.85 16.43
C ARG A 452 7.60 -18.20 15.06
N PHE A 453 8.57 -17.40 14.61
CA PHE A 453 9.31 -17.62 13.37
C PHE A 453 10.63 -18.34 13.60
N LEU A 454 10.89 -18.85 14.80
CA LEU A 454 12.06 -19.65 15.11
C LEU A 454 11.66 -21.10 15.34
N ASP A 455 12.49 -22.03 14.88
CA ASP A 455 12.37 -23.45 15.22
C ASP A 455 13.06 -23.78 16.55
N SER A 456 13.08 -25.06 16.92
CA SER A 456 13.72 -25.52 18.16
C SER A 456 15.24 -25.30 18.21
N ASN A 457 15.89 -25.09 17.07
CA ASN A 457 17.33 -24.81 16.96
C ASN A 457 17.62 -23.31 16.97
N GLY A 458 16.57 -22.46 16.99
CA GLY A 458 16.72 -21.01 16.88
C GLY A 458 16.88 -20.52 15.44
N GLU A 459 16.63 -21.36 14.44
CA GLU A 459 16.74 -20.99 13.02
C GLU A 459 15.41 -20.43 12.49
N VAL A 460 15.48 -19.55 11.49
CA VAL A 460 14.27 -18.93 10.91
C VAL A 460 13.42 -19.95 10.16
N GLN A 461 12.20 -20.16 10.66
CA GLN A 461 11.20 -21.01 10.03
C GLN A 461 10.26 -20.18 9.14
N ARG A 462 10.27 -20.48 7.83
CA ARG A 462 9.33 -19.88 6.88
C ARG A 462 7.97 -20.57 6.98
N ARG A 463 6.93 -19.78 7.23
CA ARG A 463 5.53 -20.24 7.28
C ARG A 463 4.86 -19.96 5.93
N GLU A 464 4.18 -20.95 5.35
CA GLU A 464 3.51 -20.78 4.05
C GLU A 464 2.37 -19.75 4.08
N HIS A 465 1.79 -19.52 5.26
CA HIS A 465 0.73 -18.53 5.51
C HIS A 465 1.29 -17.15 5.90
N PHE A 466 2.62 -16.96 5.89
CA PHE A 466 3.25 -15.66 6.02
C PHE A 466 3.39 -14.99 4.64
N LEU A 467 2.38 -14.19 4.27
CA LEU A 467 2.25 -13.56 2.95
C LEU A 467 2.45 -12.01 2.91
N PRO A 468 3.51 -11.41 3.48
CA PRO A 468 3.67 -9.94 3.50
C PRO A 468 3.85 -9.31 2.11
N PHE A 469 4.23 -10.11 1.11
CA PHE A 469 4.45 -9.68 -0.27
C PHE A 469 3.40 -10.21 -1.26
N GLY A 470 2.30 -10.78 -0.75
CA GLY A 470 1.33 -11.52 -1.55
C GLY A 470 1.89 -12.83 -2.12
N ILE A 471 1.15 -13.43 -3.05
CA ILE A 471 1.48 -14.72 -3.71
C ILE A 471 0.98 -14.75 -5.16
N GLY A 472 1.31 -15.82 -5.88
CA GLY A 472 0.81 -16.07 -7.23
C GLY A 472 1.45 -15.18 -8.29
N ARG A 473 0.77 -15.01 -9.44
CA ARG A 473 1.32 -14.25 -10.59
C ARG A 473 1.64 -12.80 -10.26
N ARG A 474 0.94 -12.20 -9.30
CA ARG A 474 1.07 -10.79 -8.88
C ARG A 474 1.91 -10.61 -7.62
N VAL A 475 2.70 -11.61 -7.20
CA VAL A 475 3.66 -11.48 -6.09
C VAL A 475 4.51 -10.21 -6.23
N CYS A 476 4.86 -9.57 -5.12
CA CYS A 476 5.61 -8.32 -5.13
C CYS A 476 6.87 -8.41 -6.00
N MET A 477 7.06 -7.47 -6.92
CA MET A 477 8.26 -7.44 -7.77
C MET A 477 9.50 -6.96 -7.01
N GLY A 478 9.30 -6.13 -5.98
CA GLY A 478 10.35 -5.56 -5.14
C GLY A 478 10.65 -6.36 -3.87
N GLU A 479 10.15 -7.59 -3.72
CA GLU A 479 10.29 -8.39 -2.49
C GLU A 479 11.75 -8.49 -2.02
N GLN A 480 12.69 -8.78 -2.93
CA GLN A 480 14.10 -8.93 -2.57
C GLN A 480 14.72 -7.60 -2.13
N LEU A 481 14.38 -6.51 -2.80
CA LEU A 481 14.83 -5.17 -2.45
C LEU A 481 14.33 -4.78 -1.05
N ALA A 482 13.02 -4.90 -0.82
CA ALA A 482 12.41 -4.59 0.46
C ALA A 482 13.04 -5.43 1.59
N LYS A 483 13.27 -6.73 1.39
CA LYS A 483 13.95 -7.57 2.40
C LYS A 483 15.37 -7.09 2.73
N MET A 484 16.12 -6.61 1.73
CA MET A 484 17.47 -6.05 1.94
C MET A 484 17.39 -4.73 2.71
N GLU A 485 16.53 -3.81 2.27
CA GLU A 485 16.34 -2.51 2.92
C GLU A 485 15.89 -2.66 4.37
N LEU A 486 14.86 -3.47 4.62
CA LEU A 486 14.34 -3.72 5.97
C LEU A 486 15.42 -4.28 6.88
N PHE A 487 16.18 -5.27 6.40
CA PHE A 487 17.24 -5.89 7.20
C PHE A 487 18.36 -4.91 7.52
N LEU A 488 18.90 -4.20 6.53
CA LEU A 488 20.04 -3.30 6.71
C LEU A 488 19.67 -2.04 7.49
N MET A 489 18.51 -1.44 7.22
CA MET A 489 17.99 -0.33 8.02
C MET A 489 17.75 -0.77 9.47
N PHE A 490 17.07 -1.89 9.68
CA PHE A 490 16.77 -2.34 11.03
C PHE A 490 18.04 -2.66 11.83
N THR A 491 18.90 -3.53 11.32
CA THR A 491 20.16 -3.91 11.98
C THR A 491 21.08 -2.71 12.17
N GLY A 492 21.18 -1.84 11.17
CA GLY A 492 21.96 -0.61 11.26
C GLY A 492 21.48 0.24 12.43
N LEU A 493 20.18 0.54 12.49
CA LEU A 493 19.61 1.37 13.56
C LEU A 493 19.72 0.71 14.94
N MET A 494 19.41 -0.59 15.06
CA MET A 494 19.54 -1.33 16.32
C MET A 494 20.99 -1.53 16.77
N GLN A 495 21.96 -1.51 15.86
CA GLN A 495 23.38 -1.49 16.25
C GLN A 495 23.75 -0.15 16.89
N ALA A 496 23.20 0.96 16.41
CA ALA A 496 23.61 2.30 16.83
C ALA A 496 22.82 2.85 18.03
N PHE A 497 21.52 2.57 18.12
CA PHE A 497 20.63 3.28 19.02
C PHE A 497 19.69 2.36 19.80
N THR A 498 19.29 2.84 20.98
CA THR A 498 18.10 2.39 21.69
C THR A 498 16.96 3.37 21.42
N PHE A 499 15.80 2.84 21.07
CA PHE A 499 14.56 3.58 20.82
C PHE A 499 13.58 3.38 21.97
N ARG A 500 13.04 4.47 22.51
CA ARG A 500 12.02 4.46 23.56
C ARG A 500 10.93 5.48 23.26
N LEU A 501 9.74 5.27 23.81
CA LEU A 501 8.75 6.34 23.87
C LEU A 501 9.26 7.47 24.78
N PRO A 502 8.94 8.74 24.49
CA PRO A 502 9.21 9.85 25.39
C PRO A 502 8.55 9.62 26.77
N GLU A 503 9.22 10.05 27.84
CA GLU A 503 8.70 9.87 29.20
C GLU A 503 7.36 10.57 29.38
N GLY A 504 6.39 9.87 29.97
CA GLY A 504 5.03 10.38 30.18
C GLY A 504 4.16 10.46 28.92
N ALA A 505 4.66 10.05 27.74
CA ALA A 505 3.85 10.01 26.53
C ALA A 505 2.75 8.93 26.63
N ALA A 506 1.56 9.25 26.11
CA ALA A 506 0.51 8.25 25.94
C ALA A 506 0.94 7.18 24.93
N LEU A 507 0.52 5.93 25.14
CA LEU A 507 0.78 4.85 24.19
C LEU A 507 0.23 5.22 22.80
N PRO A 508 1.05 5.16 21.74
CA PRO A 508 0.59 5.39 20.38
C PRO A 508 -0.53 4.42 20.00
N ALA A 509 -1.41 4.89 19.13
CA ALA A 509 -2.48 4.07 18.61
C ALA A 509 -1.96 3.04 17.59
N MET A 510 -2.26 1.75 17.82
CA MET A 510 -1.76 0.62 17.02
C MET A 510 -2.69 0.19 15.88
N ASP A 511 -3.83 0.84 15.71
CA ASP A 511 -4.82 0.56 14.66
C ASP A 511 -4.40 1.09 13.26
N GLY A 512 -3.43 2.00 13.23
CA GLY A 512 -2.85 2.55 12.01
C GLY A 512 -3.78 3.45 11.20
N ARG A 513 -3.18 4.20 10.28
CA ARG A 513 -3.87 5.02 9.28
C ARG A 513 -4.05 4.17 8.03
N PHE A 514 -5.26 3.66 7.86
CA PHE A 514 -5.60 2.82 6.71
C PHE A 514 -5.68 3.63 5.41
N GLY A 515 -5.10 3.06 4.36
CA GLY A 515 -5.17 3.47 2.97
C GLY A 515 -5.02 2.25 2.07
N LEU A 516 -4.36 2.40 0.93
CA LEU A 516 -3.83 1.24 0.19
C LEU A 516 -2.75 0.53 1.01
N THR A 517 -1.98 1.30 1.79
CA THR A 517 -1.04 0.83 2.80
C THR A 517 -1.54 1.14 4.22
N LEU A 518 -0.99 0.46 5.23
CA LEU A 518 -1.24 0.74 6.64
C LEU A 518 -0.05 1.44 7.26
N ALA A 519 -0.13 2.76 7.40
CA ALA A 519 0.90 3.56 8.07
C ALA A 519 0.64 3.62 9.59
N PRO A 520 1.66 3.74 10.45
CA PRO A 520 1.42 4.13 11.83
C PRO A 520 0.83 5.55 11.91
N PHE A 521 0.18 5.87 13.03
CA PHE A 521 -0.09 7.27 13.36
C PHE A 521 1.23 7.99 13.64
N PRO A 522 1.34 9.30 13.40
CA PRO A 522 2.53 10.07 13.78
C PRO A 522 2.86 9.83 15.26
N TYR A 523 4.12 9.52 15.53
CA TYR A 523 4.65 9.29 16.87
C TYR A 523 6.07 9.86 16.93
N SER A 524 6.52 10.14 18.15
CA SER A 524 7.89 10.57 18.39
C SER A 524 8.60 9.58 19.30
N LEU A 525 9.91 9.44 19.13
CA LEU A 525 10.77 8.54 19.89
C LEU A 525 11.89 9.33 20.55
N ARG A 526 12.32 8.86 21.72
CA ARG A 526 13.64 9.16 22.27
C ARG A 526 14.63 8.20 21.65
N VAL A 527 15.70 8.74 21.06
CA VAL A 527 16.76 7.97 20.39
C VAL A 527 18.07 8.22 21.14
N THR A 528 18.68 7.17 21.68
CA THR A 528 19.92 7.28 22.46
C THR A 528 20.98 6.30 21.96
N PRO A 529 22.25 6.71 21.77
CA PRO A 529 23.34 5.82 21.37
C PRO A 529 23.48 4.63 22.33
N ARG A 530 23.76 3.44 21.80
CA ARG A 530 23.98 2.22 22.59
C ARG A 530 25.37 2.18 23.22
N HIS A 531 26.35 2.64 22.46
CA HIS A 531 27.72 2.82 22.91
C HIS A 531 27.98 4.32 22.93
N GLY A 532 28.83 4.80 23.86
CA GLY A 532 29.16 6.23 23.94
C GLY A 532 29.60 6.79 22.59
N PRO A 533 29.63 8.13 22.41
CA PRO A 533 30.10 8.71 21.16
C PRO A 533 31.48 8.10 20.83
N PRO A 534 31.75 7.74 19.56
CA PRO A 534 33.08 7.28 19.19
C PRO A 534 34.08 8.33 19.69
N ALA A 535 35.01 7.89 20.53
CA ALA A 535 36.00 8.74 21.17
C ALA A 535 36.88 9.46 20.16
#